data_AF-A0A316MW96-F1
#
_entry.id   AF-A0A316MW96-F1
#
_cell.length_a   1.000
_cell.length_b   1.000
_cell.length_c   1.000
_cell.angle_alpha   90.00
_cell.angle_beta   90.00
_cell.angle_gamma   90.00
#
_symmetry.space_group_name_H-M   'P 1'
#
loop_
_entity.id
_entity.type
_entity.pdbx_description
1 polymer ?
#
loop_
_entity_poly.entity_id
_entity_poly.type
_entity_poly.pdbx_seq_one_letter_code
_entity_poly.pdbx_strand_id
1 'polypeptide(L)' 'MALLALPILPNLWAIWHAMRHEFPGEREKYWWTLGAVFVPLLGGLAYLLFGLRRGKSAAGAK' A
#
# COMPACT_ATOMS: atom_id res chain seq x y z
N MET A 1 -9.60 14.82 4.12
CA MET A 1 -8.19 14.41 4.27
C MET A 1 -8.04 13.04 4.91
N ALA A 2 -8.68 12.75 6.05
CA ALA A 2 -8.58 11.44 6.72
C ALA A 2 -8.97 10.22 5.86
N LEU A 3 -9.90 10.36 4.91
CA LEU A 3 -10.32 9.28 4.02
C LEU A 3 -9.19 8.76 3.12
N LEU A 4 -8.19 9.58 2.81
CA LEU A 4 -7.02 9.17 2.02
C LEU A 4 -6.03 8.33 2.82
N ALA A 5 -6.15 8.30 4.15
CA ALA A 5 -5.33 7.48 5.04
C ALA A 5 -5.92 6.09 5.31
N LEU A 6 -7.17 5.83 4.91
CA LEU A 6 -7.79 4.49 4.99
C LEU A 6 -6.89 3.36 4.45
N PRO A 7 -6.24 3.47 3.28
CA PRO A 7 -5.35 2.43 2.77
C PRO A 7 -4.05 2.25 3.57
N ILE A 8 -3.70 3.17 4.48
CA ILE A 8 -2.53 3.03 5.37
C ILE A 8 -2.87 2.16 6.59
N LEU A 9 -4.14 2.10 7.00
CA LEU A 9 -4.56 1.32 8.18
C LEU A 9 -4.20 -0.18 8.09
N PRO A 10 -4.41 -0.88 6.96
CA PRO A 10 -3.98 -2.27 6.81
C PRO A 10 -2.46 -2.45 6.95
N ASN A 11 -1.66 -1.50 6.48
CA ASN A 11 -0.19 -1.56 6.61
C ASN A 11 0.24 -1.44 8.07
N LEU A 12 -0.31 -0.48 8.79
CA LEU A 12 -0.02 -0.28 10.21
C LEU A 12 -0.48 -1.48 11.04
N TRP A 13 -1.66 -2.02 10.73
CA TRP A 13 -2.16 -3.23 11.36
C TRP A 13 -1.26 -4.45 11.07
N ALA A 14 -0.81 -4.62 9.83
CA ALA A 14 0.06 -5.74 9.46
C ALA A 14 1.40 -5.68 10.22
N ILE A 15 2.01 -4.50 10.37
CA ILE A 15 3.24 -4.31 11.15
C ILE A 15 2.98 -4.61 12.63
N TRP A 16 1.90 -4.08 13.20
CA TRP A 16 1.52 -4.34 14.58
C TRP A 16 1.28 -5.83 14.84
N HIS A 17 0.57 -6.50 13.94
CA HIS A 17 0.31 -7.94 14.00
C HIS A 17 1.62 -8.71 13.93
N ALA A 18 2.50 -8.37 12.98
CA ALA A 18 3.82 -8.98 12.85
C ALA A 18 4.65 -8.83 14.13
N MET A 19 4.59 -7.68 14.81
CA MET A 19 5.32 -7.46 16.06
C MET A 19 4.76 -8.24 17.25
N ARG A 20 3.44 -8.51 17.29
CA ARG A 20 2.78 -9.14 18.44
C ARG A 20 2.51 -10.63 18.30
N HIS A 21 2.67 -11.19 17.11
CA HIS A 21 2.41 -12.60 16.85
C HIS A 21 3.68 -13.30 16.42
N GLU A 22 3.82 -14.54 16.87
CA GLU A 22 4.86 -15.44 16.41
C GLU A 22 4.46 -16.04 15.07
N PHE A 23 5.45 -16.21 14.21
CA PHE A 23 5.30 -16.84 12.91
C PHE A 23 6.02 -18.18 12.94
N PRO A 24 5.58 -19.17 12.16
CA PRO A 24 6.27 -20.45 12.03
C PRO A 24 7.76 -20.33 11.67
N GLY A 25 8.15 -19.23 10.99
CA GLY A 25 9.56 -18.89 10.79
C GLY A 25 9.80 -17.39 10.57
N GLU A 26 11.01 -16.93 10.92
CA GLU A 26 11.42 -15.53 10.77
C GLU A 26 11.34 -15.03 9.33
N ARG A 27 11.68 -15.91 8.37
CA ARG A 27 11.61 -15.61 6.94
C ARG A 27 10.17 -15.35 6.48
N GLU A 28 9.21 -16.10 6.99
CA GLU A 28 7.80 -15.92 6.65
C GLU A 28 7.29 -14.57 7.17
N LYS A 29 7.60 -14.24 8.43
CA LYS A 29 7.30 -12.92 9.01
C LYS A 29 7.89 -11.78 8.18
N TYR A 30 9.14 -11.92 7.76
CA TYR A 30 9.82 -10.93 6.92
C TYR A 30 9.09 -10.72 5.59
N TRP A 31 8.78 -11.79 4.85
CA TRP A 31 8.09 -11.67 3.55
C TRP A 31 6.70 -11.06 3.66
N TRP A 32 5.92 -11.43 4.68
CA TRP A 32 4.59 -10.84 4.90
C TRP A 32 4.67 -9.35 5.26
N THR A 33 5.63 -8.98 6.12
CA THR A 33 5.83 -7.57 6.50
C THR A 33 6.30 -6.74 5.29
N LEU A 34 7.22 -7.29 4.50
CA LEU A 34 7.71 -6.66 3.27
C LEU A 34 6.57 -6.47 2.26
N GLY A 35 5.76 -7.51 2.04
CA GLY A 35 4.59 -7.45 1.17
C GLY A 35 3.60 -6.36 1.60
N ALA A 36 3.27 -6.29 2.88
CA ALA A 36 2.37 -5.26 3.41
C ALA A 36 2.91 -3.83 3.16
N VAL A 37 4.21 -3.59 3.31
CA VAL A 37 4.80 -2.26 3.08
C VAL A 37 4.92 -1.92 1.60
N PHE A 38 5.38 -2.85 0.78
CA PHE A 38 5.78 -2.56 -0.61
C PHE A 38 4.65 -2.68 -1.63
N VAL A 39 3.65 -3.54 -1.44
CA VAL A 39 2.51 -3.67 -2.37
C VAL A 39 1.83 -2.32 -2.64
N PRO A 40 1.43 -1.52 -1.64
CA PRO A 40 0.81 -0.22 -1.90
C PRO A 40 1.76 0.80 -2.53
N LEU A 41 3.06 0.76 -2.20
CA LEU A 41 4.08 1.58 -2.86
C LEU A 41 4.18 1.24 -4.36
N LEU A 42 4.24 -0.04 -4.70
CA LEU A 42 4.26 -0.52 -6.08
C LEU A 42 2.97 -0.15 -6.82
N GLY A 43 1.81 -0.24 -6.17
CA GLY A 43 0.53 0.20 -6.73
C GLY A 43 0.52 1.71 -7.05
N GLY A 44 1.01 2.54 -6.13
CA GLY A 44 1.16 3.98 -6.34
C GLY A 44 2.14 4.29 -7.47
N LEU A 45 3.29 3.63 -7.50
CA LEU A 45 4.28 3.80 -8.55
C LEU A 45 3.73 3.39 -9.92
N ALA A 46 3.03 2.27 -10.00
CA ALA A 46 2.35 1.82 -11.21
C ALA A 46 1.34 2.86 -11.70
N TYR A 47 0.57 3.47 -10.79
CA TYR A 47 -0.33 4.58 -11.16
C TYR A 47 0.44 5.80 -11.68
N LEU A 48 1.54 6.20 -11.05
CA LEU A 48 2.34 7.34 -11.50
C LEU A 48 2.95 7.12 -12.89
N LEU A 49 3.43 5.91 -13.17
CA LEU A 49 4.06 5.57 -14.44
C LEU A 49 3.04 5.38 -15.57
N PHE A 50 1.94 4.68 -15.30
CA PHE A 50 0.99 4.24 -16.33
C PHE A 50 -0.36 4.95 -16.30
N GLY A 51 -0.83 5.35 -15.12
CA GLY A 51 -2.14 5.98 -14.91
C GLY A 51 -2.11 7.50 -15.08
N LEU A 52 -1.06 8.16 -14.58
CA LEU A 52 -0.97 9.62 -14.55
C LEU A 52 -1.09 10.25 -15.94
N ARG A 53 -0.42 9.67 -16.94
CA ARG A 53 -0.45 10.15 -18.33
C ARG A 53 -1.77 9.86 -19.06
N ARG A 54 -2.62 9.00 -18.49
CA ARG A 54 -3.96 8.66 -19.03
C ARG A 54 -5.06 9.53 -18.42
N GLY A 55 -4.80 10.18 -17.28
CA GLY A 55 -5.75 11.07 -16.64
C GLY A 55 -5.92 12.36 -17.45
N LYS A 56 -7.12 12.62 -17.95
CA LYS A 56 -7.51 13.94 -18.45
C LYS A 56 -8.07 14.76 -17.29
N SER A 57 -7.68 16.02 -17.17
CA SER A 57 -8.24 16.91 -16.15
C SER A 57 -9.75 17.02 -16.35
N ALA A 58 -10.53 16.77 -15.29
CA ALA A 58 -11.99 16.86 -15.32
C ALA A 58 -12.53 18.25 -15.74
N ALA A 59 -11.67 19.29 -15.70
CA ALA A 59 -11.99 20.64 -16.12
C ALA A 59 -12.19 20.82 -17.65
N GLY A 60 -11.84 19.84 -18.49
CA GLY A 60 -12.04 19.88 -19.95
C GLY A 60 -13.32 19.23 -20.44
N ALA A 61 -14.13 18.63 -19.55
CA ALA A 61 -15.44 18.10 -19.88
C ALA A 61 -16.49 19.19 -19.64
N LYS A 62 -16.56 20.15 -20.55
CA LYS A 62 -17.69 21.06 -20.66
C LYS A 62 -18.20 21.05 -22.10
#